data_AF-A0A7J8LJR0-F1
#
_entry.id   AF-A0A7J8LJR0-F1
#
_cell.length_a   1.000
_cell.length_b   1.000
_cell.length_c   1.000
_cell.angle_alpha   90.00
_cell.angle_beta   90.00
_cell.angle_gamma   90.00
#
_symmetry.space_group_name_H-M   'P 1'
#
loop_
_entity.id
_entity.type
_entity.pdbx_description
1 polymer ?
#
loop_
_entity_poly.entity_id
_entity_poly.type
_entity_poly.pdbx_seq_one_letter_code
_entity_poly.pdbx_strand_id
1 'polypeptide(L)' 'MGRKADALYINPKKFGSLTKPCMKEMISFLNCMALNKVNDEKCVRQKDLLNACMDAQSTKNRKPWGSINYHLQRLNRGRK' A
#
# COMPACT_ATOMS: atom_id res chain seq x y z
N MET A 1 -13.79 5.29 -29.56
CA MET A 1 -14.37 5.72 -28.26
C MET A 1 -13.34 6.55 -27.50
N GLY A 2 -13.38 7.88 -27.70
CA GLY A 2 -12.37 8.82 -27.20
C GLY A 2 -12.58 9.19 -25.73
N ARG A 3 -11.49 9.40 -25.01
CA ARG A 3 -11.48 9.91 -23.63
C ARG A 3 -12.21 11.26 -23.59
N LYS A 4 -13.39 11.30 -22.97
CA LYS A 4 -14.06 12.56 -22.63
C LYS A 4 -13.15 13.28 -21.62
N ALA A 5 -12.57 14.39 -22.05
CA ALA A 5 -11.66 15.22 -21.25
C ALA A 5 -12.32 15.85 -20.00
N ASP A 6 -13.60 15.59 -19.79
CA ASP A 6 -14.45 16.29 -18.84
C ASP A 6 -15.03 15.38 -17.76
N ALA A 7 -14.49 14.17 -17.55
CA ALA A 7 -14.97 13.24 -16.52
C ALA A 7 -14.00 13.18 -15.34
N LEU A 8 -14.46 13.62 -14.16
CA LEU A 8 -13.76 13.41 -12.89
C LEU A 8 -13.61 11.90 -12.64
N TYR A 9 -12.38 11.39 -12.73
CA TYR A 9 -12.05 9.97 -12.59
C TYR A 9 -10.68 9.81 -11.92
N ILE A 10 -10.63 8.95 -10.91
CA ILE A 10 -9.39 8.55 -10.24
C ILE A 10 -9.02 7.15 -10.72
N ASN A 11 -7.77 6.96 -11.14
CA ASN A 11 -7.26 5.63 -11.48
C ASN A 11 -6.86 4.89 -10.20
N PRO A 12 -7.61 3.84 -9.77
CA PRO A 12 -7.35 3.21 -8.50
C PRO A 12 -6.01 2.48 -8.43
N LYS A 13 -5.49 2.08 -9.59
CA LYS A 13 -4.20 1.37 -9.71
C LYS A 13 -3.00 2.25 -9.38
N LYS A 14 -3.13 3.59 -9.50
CA LYS A 14 -2.02 4.53 -9.26
C LYS A 14 -1.75 4.81 -7.78
N PHE A 15 -2.74 4.62 -6.91
CA PHE A 15 -2.60 4.96 -5.49
C PHE A 15 -2.76 3.76 -4.55
N GLY A 16 -3.28 2.62 -5.02
CA GLY A 16 -3.33 1.38 -4.23
C GLY A 16 -1.96 0.71 -4.00
N SER A 17 -0.88 1.22 -4.61
CA SER A 17 0.49 0.73 -4.42
C SER A 17 1.30 1.56 -3.42
N LEU A 18 0.77 2.68 -2.92
CA LEU A 18 1.60 3.70 -2.28
C LEU A 18 2.11 3.31 -0.89
N THR A 19 1.46 2.39 -0.20
CA THR A 19 1.88 1.96 1.14
C THR A 19 2.13 0.46 1.16
N LYS A 20 3.39 0.06 1.02
CA LYS A 20 3.85 -1.28 1.38
C LYS A 20 3.85 -1.35 2.92
N PRO A 21 2.90 -2.06 3.55
CA PRO A 21 2.66 -1.93 5.00
C PRO A 21 3.85 -2.36 5.85
N CYS A 22 4.73 -3.22 5.30
CA CYS A 22 5.88 -3.77 6.02
C CYS A 22 7.22 -3.15 5.64
N MET A 23 7.24 -2.11 4.79
CA MET A 23 8.52 -1.48 4.44
C MET A 23 9.23 -0.86 5.64
N LYS A 24 8.47 -0.35 6.63
CA LYS A 24 9.05 0.19 7.86
C LYS A 24 9.83 -0.88 8.63
N GLU A 25 9.21 -2.04 8.86
CA GLU A 25 9.84 -3.15 9.58
C GLU A 25 10.99 -3.76 8.77
N MET A 26 10.87 -3.80 7.44
CA MET A 26 11.93 -4.24 6.53
C MET A 26 13.18 -3.37 6.66
N ILE A 27 13.03 -2.04 6.63
CA ILE A 27 14.15 -1.11 6.79
C ILE A 27 14.76 -1.24 8.20
N SER A 28 13.93 -1.42 9.23
CA SER A 28 14.43 -1.63 10.60
C SER A 28 15.29 -2.89 10.72
N PHE A 29 14.86 -4.00 10.11
CA PHE A 29 15.63 -5.24 10.06
C PHE A 29 16.95 -5.08 9.30
N LEU A 30 16.93 -4.45 8.12
CA LEU A 30 18.13 -4.17 7.33
C LEU A 30 19.14 -3.29 8.09
N ASN A 31 18.66 -2.26 8.79
CA ASN A 31 19.51 -1.41 9.62
C ASN A 31 20.15 -2.20 10.75
N CYS A 32 19.41 -3.10 11.39
CA CYS A 32 19.96 -3.97 12.42
C CYS A 32 21.04 -4.90 11.86
N MET A 33 20.80 -5.54 10.72
CA MET A 33 21.80 -6.41 10.08
C MET A 33 23.06 -5.65 9.67
N ALA A 34 22.91 -4.42 9.15
CA ALA A 34 24.03 -3.57 8.76
C ALA A 34 24.95 -3.26 9.96
N LEU A 35 24.36 -3.01 11.14
CA LEU A 35 25.12 -2.73 12.37
C LEU A 35 25.73 -3.99 13.00
N ASN A 36 25.12 -5.16 12.79
CA ASN A 36 25.49 -6.41 13.46
C ASN A 36 26.28 -7.39 12.57
N LYS A 37 26.93 -6.89 11.52
CA LYS A 37 27.72 -7.72 10.57
C LYS A 37 26.89 -8.86 9.96
N VAL A 38 25.63 -8.58 9.64
CA VAL A 38 24.69 -9.55 9.03
C VAL A 38 24.40 -10.75 9.94
N ASN A 39 24.58 -10.61 11.26
CA ASN A 39 24.13 -11.61 12.22
C ASN A 39 22.63 -11.40 12.54
N ASP A 40 21.78 -12.35 12.13
CA ASP A 40 20.34 -12.28 12.33
C ASP A 40 19.90 -12.57 13.77
N GLU A 41 20.69 -13.31 14.55
CA GLU A 41 20.42 -13.67 15.94
C GLU A 41 20.39 -12.43 16.83
N LYS A 42 21.15 -11.39 16.46
CA LYS A 42 21.15 -10.09 17.12
C LYS A 42 19.96 -9.21 16.72
N CYS A 43 19.21 -9.61 15.69
CA CYS A 43 18.12 -8.86 15.08
C CYS A 43 16.78 -9.61 15.12
N VAL A 44 16.65 -10.61 16.00
CA VAL A 44 15.47 -11.48 16.15
C VAL A 44 14.20 -10.65 16.33
N ARG A 45 14.24 -9.62 17.17
CA ARG A 45 13.08 -8.73 17.39
C ARG A 45 12.58 -8.07 16.10
N GLN A 46 13.48 -7.49 15.29
CA GLN A 46 13.12 -6.83 14.03
C GLN A 46 12.66 -7.85 12.99
N LYS A 47 13.25 -9.05 12.99
CA LYS A 47 12.84 -10.19 12.15
C LYS A 47 11.42 -10.63 12.47
N ASP A 48 11.08 -10.78 13.76
CA ASP A 48 9.75 -11.18 14.21
C ASP A 48 8.68 -10.15 13.85
N LEU A 49 8.99 -8.86 14.01
CA LEU A 49 8.08 -7.77 13.60
C LEU A 49 7.83 -7.78 12.09
N LEU A 50 8.88 -8.01 11.30
CA LEU A 50 8.77 -8.14 9.84
C LEU A 50 7.92 -9.36 9.46
N ASN A 51 8.15 -10.52 10.08
CA ASN A 51 7.37 -11.74 9.85
C ASN A 51 5.89 -11.56 10.20
N ALA A 52 5.60 -11.02 11.39
CA ALA A 52 4.24 -10.74 11.81
C ALA A 52 3.52 -9.77 10.85
N CYS A 53 4.24 -8.79 10.30
CA CYS A 53 3.69 -7.89 9.30
C CYS A 53 3.39 -8.61 7.96
N MET A 54 4.29 -9.48 7.50
CA MET A 54 4.09 -10.28 6.28
C MET A 54 2.89 -11.23 6.42
N ASP A 55 2.74 -11.89 7.56
CA ASP A 55 1.60 -12.78 7.84
C ASP A 55 0.27 -12.02 7.93
N ALA A 56 0.29 -10.82 8.53
CA ALA A 56 -0.87 -9.93 8.55
C ALA A 56 -1.22 -9.35 7.16
N GLN A 57 -0.28 -9.34 6.21
CA GLN A 57 -0.49 -8.87 4.84
C GLN A 57 -0.97 -9.99 3.91
N SER A 58 -0.46 -11.22 4.06
CA SER A 58 -0.87 -12.38 3.25
C SER A 58 -2.37 -12.69 3.39
N THR A 59 -2.94 -12.38 4.55
CA THR A 59 -4.35 -12.58 4.90
C THR A 59 -5.28 -11.43 4.51
N LYS A 60 -4.74 -10.25 4.15
CA LYS A 60 -5.55 -9.09 3.75
C LYS A 60 -5.78 -9.04 2.25
N ASN A 61 -6.94 -9.53 1.82
CA ASN A 61 -7.47 -9.20 0.50
C ASN A 61 -7.56 -7.68 0.34
N ARG A 62 -6.91 -7.14 -0.71
CA ARG A 62 -6.94 -5.70 -1.01
C ARG A 62 -8.40 -5.27 -1.18
N LYS A 63 -8.91 -4.45 -0.27
CA LYS A 63 -10.24 -3.86 -0.43
C LYS A 63 -10.24 -3.09 -1.76
N PRO A 64 -11.17 -3.36 -2.69
CA PRO A 64 -11.33 -2.51 -3.85
C PRO A 64 -11.57 -1.08 -3.37
N TRP A 65 -11.15 -0.08 -4.15
CA TRP A 65 -11.22 1.35 -3.77
C TRP A 65 -12.66 1.91 -3.78
N GLY A 66 -13.62 1.11 -3.32
CA GLY A 66 -15.03 1.45 -3.20
C GLY A 66 -15.64 1.97 -4.49
N SER A 67 -16.74 2.71 -4.33
CA SER A 67 -17.51 3.34 -5.38
C SER A 67 -17.03 4.77 -5.72
N ILE A 68 -15.77 5.14 -5.45
CA ILE A 68 -15.31 6.54 -5.57
C ILE A 68 -15.55 7.12 -6.97
N ASN A 69 -15.25 6.36 -8.02
CA ASN A 69 -15.48 6.78 -9.40
C ASN A 69 -16.98 6.91 -9.74
N TYR A 70 -17.84 6.11 -9.09
CA TYR A 70 -19.29 6.26 -9.22
C TYR A 70 -19.77 7.59 -8.65
N HIS A 71 -19.25 8.00 -7.49
CA HIS A 71 -19.59 9.30 -6.90
C HIS A 71 -19.05 10.49 -7.72
N LEU A 72 -17.81 10.40 -8.21
CA LEU A 72 -17.19 11.45 -9.04
C LEU A 72 -17.97 11.68 -10.34
N GLN A 73 -18.45 10.61 -10.98
CA GLN A 73 -19.28 10.71 -12.19
C GLN A 73 -20.61 11.43 -11.93
N ARG A 74 -21.20 11.28 -10.74
CA ARG A 74 -22.46 11.96 -10.38
C ARG A 74 -22.26 13.45 -10.11
N LEU A 75 -21.20 13.82 -9.38
CA LEU A 75 -20.86 15.22 -9.14
C LEU A 75 -20.61 15.98 -10.44
N ASN A 76 -19.96 15.32 -11.40
CA ASN A 76 -19.70 15.90 -12.71
C ASN A 76 -20.98 16.19 -13.52
N ARG A 77 -22.05 15.42 -13.30
CA ARG A 77 -23.36 15.63 -13.96
C ARG A 77 -24.25 16.66 -13.27
N GLY A 78 -24.04 16.89 -11.98
CA GLY A 78 -24.82 17.83 -11.17
C GLY A 78 -24.36 19.29 -11.29
N ARG A 79 -23.21 19.55 -11.91
CA ARG A 79 -22.78 20.88 -12.34
C ARG A 79 -23.37 21.17 -13.72
N LYS A 80 -24.65 21.53 -13.76
CA LYS A 80 -25.29 22.20 -14.89
C LYS A 80 -26.06 23.40 -14.36
#